data_AF-A0A1Q5H047-F1
#
_entry.id   AF-A0A1Q5H047-F1
#
_cell.length_a   1.000
_cell.length_b   1.000
_cell.length_c   1.000
_cell.angle_alpha   90.00
_cell.angle_beta   90.00
_cell.angle_gamma   90.00
#
_symmetry.space_group_name_H-M   'P 1'
#
loop_
_entity.id
_entity.type
_entity.pdbx_description
1 polymer ?
#
loop_
_entity_poly.entity_id
_entity_poly.type
_entity_poly.pdbx_seq_one_letter_code
_entity_poly.pdbx_strand_id
1 'polypeptide(L)' 'MADIDIPPHLLELERTAWAEQQAGALTLATADKVQAAYREHAAATNGVSRLALEMATKKLVRHPEE' A
#
# COMPACT_ATOMS: atom_id res chain seq x y z
N MET A 1 2.54 13.11 8.30
CA MET A 1 2.94 11.68 8.26
C MET A 1 4.45 11.65 8.18
N ALA A 2 5.11 10.62 8.72
CA ALA A 2 6.55 10.49 8.55
C ALA A 2 6.88 10.46 7.04
N ASP A 3 8.03 11.02 6.68
CA ASP A 3 8.57 10.94 5.32
C ASP A 3 9.05 9.50 5.11
N ILE A 4 8.11 8.61 4.75
CA ILE A 4 8.37 7.18 4.53
C ILE A 4 8.76 7.03 3.08
N ASP A 5 9.94 6.47 2.84
CA ASP A 5 10.34 6.03 1.50
C ASP A 5 9.47 4.84 1.10
N ILE A 6 8.51 5.08 0.20
CA ILE A 6 7.58 4.05 -0.26
C ILE A 6 8.16 3.44 -1.54
N PRO A 7 8.53 2.15 -1.52
CA PRO A 7 9.11 1.50 -2.69
C PRO A 7 8.08 1.41 -3.84
N PRO A 8 8.53 1.52 -5.11
CA PRO A 8 7.64 1.55 -6.28
C PRO A 8 6.67 0.37 -6.37
N HIS A 9 7.12 -0.84 -6.02
CA HIS A 9 6.28 -2.05 -6.10
C HIS A 9 5.06 -1.98 -5.17
N LEU A 10 5.14 -1.28 -4.04
CA LEU A 10 3.97 -1.09 -3.15
C LEU A 10 2.97 -0.11 -3.76
N LEU A 11 3.45 0.94 -4.43
CA LEU A 11 2.58 1.88 -5.15
C LEU A 11 1.86 1.18 -6.30
N GLU A 12 2.55 0.30 -7.04
CA GLU A 12 1.93 -0.47 -8.14
C GLU A 12 0.86 -1.44 -7.63
N LEU A 13 1.18 -2.22 -6.59
CA LEU A 13 0.22 -3.12 -5.95
C LEU A 13 -1.02 -2.39 -5.42
N GLU A 14 -0.81 -1.26 -4.74
CA GLU A 14 -1.89 -0.44 -4.21
C GLU A 14 -2.73 0.20 -5.33
N ARG A 15 -2.11 0.66 -6.43
CA ARG A 15 -2.83 1.21 -7.60
C ARG A 15 -3.70 0.15 -8.26
N THR A 16 -3.19 -1.06 -8.44
CA THR A 16 -3.97 -2.18 -9.00
C THR A 16 -5.14 -2.51 -8.08
N ALA A 17 -4.89 -2.70 -6.78
CA ALA A 17 -5.95 -2.99 -5.82
C ALA A 17 -6.98 -1.86 -5.74
N TRP A 18 -6.55 -0.61 -5.84
CA TRP A 18 -7.44 0.54 -5.84
C TRP A 18 -8.31 0.59 -7.10
N ALA A 19 -7.74 0.35 -8.28
CA ALA A 19 -8.51 0.25 -9.52
C ALA A 19 -9.54 -0.89 -9.47
N GLU A 20 -9.16 -2.06 -8.95
CA GLU A 20 -10.10 -3.18 -8.73
C GLU A 20 -11.20 -2.81 -7.72
N GLN A 21 -10.84 -2.12 -6.63
CA GLN A 21 -11.80 -1.69 -5.62
C GLN A 21 -12.82 -0.70 -6.20
N GLN A 22 -12.36 0.27 -6.98
CA GLN A 22 -13.22 1.24 -7.67
C GLN A 22 -14.14 0.58 -8.69
N ALA A 23 -13.70 -0.51 -9.33
CA ALA A 23 -14.51 -1.32 -10.24
C ALA A 23 -15.45 -2.32 -9.53
N GLY A 24 -15.40 -2.43 -8.19
CA GLY A 24 -16.13 -3.46 -7.45
C GLY A 24 -15.64 -4.89 -7.72
N ALA A 25 -14.42 -5.04 -8.23
CA ALA A 25 -13.81 -6.30 -8.65
C ALA A 25 -12.68 -6.78 -7.71
N LEU A 26 -12.39 -6.05 -6.64
CA LEU A 26 -11.32 -6.39 -5.70
C LEU A 26 -11.52 -7.79 -5.12
N THR A 27 -10.53 -8.65 -5.32
CA THR A 27 -10.54 -10.00 -4.78
C THR A 27 -9.81 -10.08 -3.43
N LEU A 28 -10.16 -11.09 -2.63
CA LEU A 28 -9.40 -11.39 -1.40
C LEU A 28 -7.92 -11.68 -1.69
N ALA A 29 -7.62 -12.34 -2.81
CA ALA A 29 -6.25 -12.64 -3.22
C ALA A 29 -5.46 -11.37 -3.55
N THR A 30 -6.06 -10.39 -4.23
CA THR A 30 -5.41 -9.09 -4.48
C THR A 30 -5.20 -8.36 -3.17
N ALA A 31 -6.23 -8.27 -2.32
CA ALA A 31 -6.14 -7.59 -1.03
C ALA A 31 -5.05 -8.20 -0.12
N ASP A 32 -4.97 -9.53 -0.06
CA ASP A 32 -3.94 -10.21 0.73
C ASP A 32 -2.53 -9.97 0.19
N LYS A 33 -2.32 -9.99 -1.14
CA LYS A 33 -1.02 -9.66 -1.75
C LYS A 33 -0.53 -8.28 -1.34
N VAL A 34 -1.40 -7.26 -1.37
CA VAL A 34 -1.04 -5.90 -0.93
C VAL A 34 -0.68 -5.88 0.56
N GLN A 35 -1.49 -6.53 1.40
CA GLN A 35 -1.24 -6.57 2.85
C GLN A 35 0.03 -7.37 3.19
N ALA A 36 0.32 -8.45 2.47
CA ALA A 36 1.55 -9.22 2.61
C ALA A 36 2.77 -8.38 2.27
N ALA A 37 2.72 -7.61 1.18
CA ALA A 37 3.81 -6.73 0.78
C ALA A 37 4.09 -5.63 1.82
N TYR A 38 3.05 -5.03 2.40
CA TYR A 38 3.24 -4.08 3.53
C TYR A 38 3.91 -4.74 4.75
N ARG A 39 3.51 -5.97 5.09
CA ARG A 39 4.12 -6.72 6.21
C ARG A 39 5.58 -7.04 5.93
N GLU A 40 5.88 -7.55 4.74
CA GLU A 40 7.24 -7.92 4.34
C GLU A 40 8.17 -6.70 4.32
N HIS A 41 7.74 -5.60 3.69
CA HIS A 41 8.58 -4.41 3.60
C HIS A 41 8.85 -3.77 4.96
N ALA A 42 7.82 -3.69 5.83
CA ALA A 42 7.99 -3.17 7.18
C ALA A 42 8.86 -4.08 8.06
N ALA A 43 8.79 -5.41 7.89
CA ALA A 43 9.64 -6.34 8.61
C ALA A 43 11.11 -6.26 8.14
N ALA A 44 11.34 -5.98 6.86
CA ALA A 44 12.67 -5.83 6.29
C ALA A 44 13.31 -4.46 6.56
N THR A 45 12.50 -3.43 6.86
CA THR A 45 12.97 -2.05 6.97
C THR A 45 12.94 -1.58 8.43
N ASN A 46 14.13 -1.39 9.02
CA ASN A 46 14.25 -1.01 10.41
C ASN A 46 13.58 0.35 10.70
N GLY A 47 12.76 0.41 11.74
CA GLY A 47 12.07 1.64 12.15
C GLY A 47 10.83 2.01 11.32
N VAL A 48 10.45 1.21 10.31
CA VAL A 48 9.22 1.46 9.54
C VAL A 48 8.05 0.68 10.13
N SER A 49 7.03 1.41 10.58
CA SER A 49 5.77 0.80 10.98
C SER A 49 4.96 0.37 9.75
N ARG A 50 4.53 -0.89 9.71
CA ARG A 50 3.60 -1.42 8.69
C ARG A 50 2.35 -0.55 8.55
N LEU A 51 1.80 -0.04 9.66
CA LEU A 51 0.64 0.83 9.63
C LEU A 51 0.95 2.20 9.03
N ALA A 52 2.07 2.79 9.40
CA ALA A 52 2.46 4.08 8.86
C ALA A 52 2.72 3.99 7.34
N LEU A 53 3.38 2.90 6.89
CA LEU A 53 3.64 2.59 5.49
C LEU A 53 2.34 2.41 4.70
N GLU A 54 1.39 1.61 5.20
CA GLU A 54 0.10 1.41 4.53
C GLU A 54 -0.65 2.74 4.39
N MET A 55 -0.77 3.53 5.47
CA MET A 55 -1.47 4.82 5.40
C MET A 55 -0.82 5.76 4.39
N ALA A 56 0.52 5.84 4.37
CA ALA A 56 1.25 6.70 3.44
C ALA A 56 1.05 6.27 1.99
N THR A 57 1.15 4.97 1.72
CA THR A 57 0.92 4.42 0.37
C THR A 57 -0.52 4.67 -0.09
N LYS A 58 -1.51 4.41 0.78
CA LYS A 58 -2.92 4.68 0.48
C LYS A 58 -3.23 6.14 0.26
N LYS A 59 -2.63 7.04 1.05
CA LYS A 59 -2.79 8.48 0.85
C LYS A 59 -2.33 8.87 -0.55
N LEU A 60 -1.11 8.50 -0.94
CA LEU A 60 -0.56 8.83 -2.26
C LEU A 60 -1.35 8.25 -3.43
N VAL A 61 -1.92 7.04 -3.27
CA VAL A 61 -2.61 6.35 -4.37
C VAL A 61 -4.09 6.69 -4.46
N ARG A 62 -4.79 6.75 -3.32
CA ARG A 62 -6.25 6.90 -3.26
C ARG A 62 -6.68 8.35 -3.10
N HIS A 63 -5.78 9.21 -2.64
CA HIS A 63 -6.01 10.62 -2.32
C HIS A 63 -4.85 11.51 -2.82
N PRO A 64 -4.49 11.47 -4.12
CA PRO A 64 -3.32 12.18 -4.64
C PRO A 64 -3.43 13.72 -4.57
N GLU A 65 -4.64 14.24 -4.35
CA GLU A 65 -4.94 15.66 -4.18
C GLU A 65 -4.85 16.18 -2.73
N GLU A 66 -4.59 15.30 -1.75
CA GLU A 66 -4.43 15.62 -0.31
C GLU A 66 -2.98 15.59 0.19
#